data_AF-A0A8J2HM73-F1
#
_entry.id   AF-A0A8J2HM73-F1
#
_cell.length_a   1.000
_cell.length_b   1.000
_cell.length_c   1.000
_cell.angle_alpha   90.00
_cell.angle_beta   90.00
_cell.angle_gamma   90.00
#
_symmetry.space_group_name_H-M   'P 1'
#
loop_
_entity.id
_entity.type
_entity.pdbx_description
1 polymer ?
#
loop_
_entity_poly.entity_id
_entity_poly.type
_entity_poly.pdbx_seq_one_letter_code
_entity_poly.pdbx_strand_id
1 'polypeptide(L)'
;MKAFFIVLCAFACLWIQANANCVSLNQKEEGEKIYKAGEKMIKQSECAEYTCHEDGSWTSLGCGVWQCEDAVGYQNYDYSKPYPECCPHPICKSDLKN
;
A
#
# COMPACT_ATOMS: atom_id res chain seq x y z
N MET A 1 30.67 23.40 34.18
CA MET A 1 29.91 22.14 34.33
C MET A 1 28.45 22.23 33.85
N LYS A 2 27.68 23.29 34.16
CA LYS A 2 26.27 23.43 33.70
C LYS A 2 26.08 23.51 32.18
N ALA A 3 26.98 24.20 31.47
CA ALA A 3 26.90 24.33 30.01
C ALA A 3 27.13 23.01 29.26
N PHE A 4 27.89 22.07 29.85
CA PHE A 4 28.22 20.80 29.22
C PHE A 4 27.00 19.86 29.12
N PHE A 5 26.14 19.87 30.15
CA PHE A 5 24.90 19.09 30.16
C PHE A 5 23.88 19.58 29.12
N ILE A 6 23.83 20.89 28.84
CA ILE A 6 22.91 21.47 27.87
C ILE A 6 23.30 21.06 26.44
N VAL A 7 24.59 21.07 26.13
CA VAL A 7 25.11 20.64 24.81
C VAL A 7 24.86 19.14 24.59
N LEU A 8 25.00 18.32 25.63
CA LEU A 8 24.77 16.88 25.57
C LEU A 8 23.30 16.53 25.33
N CYS A 9 22.36 17.25 25.95
CA CYS A 9 20.92 17.09 25.66
C CYS A 9 20.53 17.58 24.26
N ALA A 10 21.13 18.68 23.78
CA ALA A 10 20.88 19.18 22.42
C ALA A 10 21.32 18.19 21.33
N PHE A 11 22.46 17.51 21.53
CA PHE A 11 22.91 16.45 20.61
C PHE A 11 22.03 15.19 20.63
N ALA A 12 21.47 14.83 21.79
CA ALA A 12 20.58 13.67 21.91
C ALA A 12 19.23 13.88 21.19
N CYS A 13 18.68 15.09 21.20
CA CYS A 13 17.43 15.39 20.49
C CYS A 13 17.56 15.36 18.97
N LEU A 14 18.76 15.62 18.43
CA LEU A 14 19.01 15.59 16.97
C LEU A 14 19.02 14.17 16.39
N TRP A 15 19.02 13.13 17.21
CA TRP A 15 19.05 11.72 16.78
C TRP A 15 17.69 11.02 16.85
N ILE A 16 16.65 11.69 17.34
CA ILE A 16 15.30 11.11 17.37
C ILE A 16 14.69 11.29 15.98
N GLN A 17 14.86 10.30 15.11
CA GLN A 17 14.08 10.20 13.89
C GLN A 17 12.64 9.88 14.28
N ALA A 18 11.74 10.85 14.11
CA ALA A 18 10.32 10.66 14.34
C ALA A 18 9.73 9.91 13.13
N ASN A 19 9.73 8.57 13.20
CA ASN A 19 9.06 7.73 12.23
C ASN A 19 7.59 7.62 12.65
N ALA A 20 6.66 8.03 11.79
CA ALA A 20 5.24 7.82 12.04
C ALA A 20 4.86 6.41 11.56
N ASN A 21 4.05 5.72 12.36
CA ASN A 21 3.42 4.47 11.94
C ASN A 21 2.07 4.79 11.28
N CYS A 22 1.65 3.96 10.33
CA CYS A 22 0.33 4.09 9.72
C CYS A 22 -0.70 3.26 10.47
N VAL A 23 -1.94 3.76 10.51
CA VAL A 23 -3.10 3.03 11.04
C VAL A 23 -3.85 2.35 9.89
N SER A 24 -4.41 1.17 10.14
CA SER A 24 -5.19 0.38 9.18
C SER A 24 -6.32 1.18 8.55
N LEU A 25 -6.47 1.03 7.23
CA LEU A 25 -7.56 1.66 6.47
C LEU A 25 -8.89 0.87 6.61
N ASN A 26 -8.83 -0.36 7.11
CA ASN A 26 -9.97 -1.28 7.29
C ASN A 26 -10.42 -1.38 8.76
N GLN A 27 -10.34 -0.28 9.52
CA GLN A 27 -10.63 -0.27 10.96
C GLN A 27 -12.02 -0.86 11.31
N LYS A 28 -13.01 -0.70 10.42
CA LYS A 28 -14.37 -1.25 10.62
C LYS A 28 -14.45 -2.78 10.48
N GLU A 29 -13.54 -3.39 9.73
CA GLU A 29 -13.59 -4.81 9.38
C GLU A 29 -12.63 -5.64 10.24
N GLU A 30 -11.43 -5.12 10.51
CA GLU A 30 -10.34 -5.85 11.17
C GLU A 30 -9.86 -5.19 12.47
N GLY A 31 -10.45 -4.06 12.85
CA GLY A 31 -9.98 -3.25 13.98
C GLY A 31 -8.73 -2.42 13.66
N GLU A 32 -8.23 -1.72 14.67
CA GLU A 32 -7.05 -0.90 14.53
C GLU A 32 -5.80 -1.78 14.47
N LYS A 33 -5.06 -1.69 13.36
CA LYS A 33 -3.77 -2.34 13.18
C LYS A 33 -2.73 -1.31 12.78
N ILE A 34 -1.56 -1.40 13.37
CA ILE A 34 -0.45 -0.49 13.13
C ILE A 34 0.50 -1.11 12.09
N TYR A 35 0.84 -0.32 11.08
CA TYR A 35 1.77 -0.66 10.03
C TYR A 35 3.03 0.21 10.13
N LYS A 36 4.19 -0.42 9.97
CA LYS A 36 5.47 0.28 9.89
C LYS A 36 5.70 0.84 8.49
N ALA A 37 6.55 1.86 8.39
CA ALA A 37 6.98 2.38 7.10
C ALA A 37 7.57 1.25 6.22
N GLY A 38 7.16 1.23 4.94
CA GLY A 38 7.49 0.20 3.96
C GLY A 38 6.57 -1.02 4.00
N GLU A 39 5.73 -1.20 5.03
CA GLU A 39 4.77 -2.30 5.06
C GLU A 39 3.62 -2.06 4.07
N LYS A 40 3.12 -3.18 3.55
CA LYS A 40 2.05 -3.23 2.56
C LYS A 40 0.79 -3.85 3.14
N MET A 41 -0.34 -3.37 2.67
CA MET A 41 -1.68 -3.89 2.97
C MET A 41 -2.44 -4.07 1.67
N ILE A 42 -3.02 -5.25 1.46
CA ILE A 42 -3.96 -5.47 0.36
C ILE A 42 -5.37 -5.20 0.88
N LYS A 43 -6.06 -4.24 0.26
CA LYS A 43 -7.46 -4.00 0.55
C LYS A 43 -8.31 -4.74 -0.48
N GLN A 44 -8.75 -5.93 -0.07
CA GLN A 44 -9.45 -6.88 -0.93
C GLN A 44 -10.72 -6.28 -1.55
N SER A 45 -11.49 -5.50 -0.78
CA SER A 45 -12.72 -4.82 -1.23
C SER A 45 -12.49 -3.73 -2.29
N GLU A 46 -11.26 -3.26 -2.45
CA GLU A 46 -10.89 -2.22 -3.42
C GLU A 46 -9.94 -2.72 -4.50
N CYS A 47 -9.50 -3.98 -4.43
CA CYS A 47 -8.48 -4.53 -5.32
C CYS A 47 -7.29 -3.58 -5.47
N ALA A 48 -6.71 -3.18 -4.33
CA ALA A 48 -5.63 -2.23 -4.29
C ALA A 48 -4.57 -2.62 -3.25
N GLU A 49 -3.33 -2.28 -3.55
CA GLU A 49 -2.19 -2.38 -2.63
C GLU A 49 -1.91 -1.01 -2.01
N TYR A 50 -1.79 -0.96 -0.69
CA TYR A 50 -1.47 0.25 0.07
C TYR A 50 -0.08 0.09 0.69
N THR A 51 0.78 1.10 0.55
CA THR A 51 2.11 1.16 1.16
C THR A 51 2.17 2.27 2.19
N CYS A 52 2.62 1.95 3.41
CA CYS A 52 2.81 2.91 4.50
C CYS A 52 4.15 3.66 4.34
N HIS A 53 4.15 4.97 4.53
CA HIS A 53 5.33 5.82 4.46
C HIS A 53 5.81 6.28 5.84
N GLU A 54 7.06 6.75 5.91
CA GLU A 54 7.71 7.19 7.15
C GLU A 54 7.01 8.40 7.81
N ASP A 55 6.28 9.19 7.03
CA ASP A 55 5.47 10.32 7.50
C ASP A 55 4.07 9.89 7.98
N GLY A 56 3.78 8.58 7.98
CA GLY A 56 2.49 8.02 8.38
C GLY A 56 1.41 8.13 7.31
N SER A 57 1.76 8.60 6.11
CA SER A 57 0.85 8.64 4.96
C SER A 57 0.78 7.28 4.26
N TRP A 58 -0.26 7.11 3.44
CA TRP A 58 -0.45 5.94 2.59
C TRP A 58 -0.33 6.33 1.12
N THR A 59 0.25 5.44 0.30
CA THR A 59 0.06 5.46 -1.15
C THR A 59 -0.68 4.20 -1.59
N SER A 60 -1.61 4.36 -2.52
CA SER A 60 -2.40 3.26 -3.10
C SER A 60 -2.00 2.98 -4.53
N LEU A 61 -1.81 1.71 -4.87
CA LEU A 61 -1.70 1.21 -6.23
C LEU A 61 -2.99 0.46 -6.59
N GLY A 62 -3.78 1.05 -7.49
CA GLY A 62 -4.99 0.44 -8.03
C GLY A 62 -4.73 -0.37 -9.31
N CYS A 63 -5.81 -0.85 -9.92
CA CYS A 63 -5.73 -1.55 -11.20
C CYS A 63 -5.39 -0.58 -12.34
N GLY A 64 -4.40 -0.96 -13.15
CA GLY A 64 -4.07 -0.24 -14.38
C GLY A 64 -5.06 -0.53 -15.50
N VAL A 65 -5.07 0.32 -16.53
CA VAL A 65 -5.85 0.08 -17.75
C VAL A 65 -5.04 -0.85 -18.67
N TRP A 66 -5.62 -2.00 -19.01
CA TRP A 66 -5.03 -2.97 -19.92
C TRP A 66 -5.80 -3.00 -21.23
N GLN A 67 -5.08 -3.12 -22.35
CA GLN A 67 -5.64 -3.15 -23.69
C GLN A 67 -4.89 -4.18 -24.54
N CYS A 68 -5.61 -4.87 -25.41
CA CYS A 68 -5.05 -5.68 -26.49
C CYS A 68 -5.87 -5.44 -27.77
N GLU A 69 -5.21 -5.60 -28.91
CA GLU A 69 -5.80 -5.31 -30.23
C GLU A 69 -6.91 -6.31 -30.60
N ASP A 70 -6.82 -7.54 -30.09
CA ASP A 70 -7.69 -8.67 -30.38
C ASP A 70 -8.57 -9.08 -29.19
N ALA A 71 -9.10 -8.09 -28.45
CA ALA A 71 -10.00 -8.32 -27.33
C ALA A 71 -11.28 -9.04 -27.78
N VAL A 72 -11.57 -10.18 -27.15
CA VAL A 72 -12.79 -11.00 -27.40
C VAL A 72 -13.76 -10.96 -26.23
N GLY A 73 -13.37 -10.30 -25.13
CA GLY A 73 -14.18 -10.14 -23.94
C GLY A 73 -13.46 -9.28 -22.91
N TYR A 74 -14.09 -9.16 -21.73
CA TYR A 74 -13.54 -8.40 -20.61
C TYR A 74 -13.86 -9.12 -19.31
N GLN A 75 -12.85 -9.34 -18.49
CA GLN A 75 -13.01 -9.84 -17.14
C GLN A 75 -13.17 -8.64 -16.20
N ASN A 76 -14.27 -8.63 -15.43
CA ASN A 76 -14.51 -7.63 -14.40
C ASN A 76 -13.69 -7.94 -13.14
N TYR A 77 -13.75 -7.04 -12.16
CA TYR A 77 -13.15 -7.26 -10.84
C TYR A 77 -13.53 -8.61 -10.25
N ASP A 78 -12.53 -9.33 -9.76
CA ASP A 78 -12.70 -10.58 -9.01
C ASP A 78 -12.18 -10.38 -7.58
N TYR A 79 -13.01 -9.79 -6.72
CA TYR A 79 -12.70 -9.54 -5.31
C TYR A 79 -12.50 -10.82 -4.47
N SER A 80 -12.57 -12.02 -5.06
CA SER A 80 -12.17 -13.26 -4.40
C SER A 80 -10.65 -13.53 -4.48
N LYS A 81 -9.92 -12.81 -5.35
CA LYS A 81 -8.47 -12.97 -5.58
C LYS A 81 -7.65 -11.80 -5.06
N PRO A 82 -6.40 -11.98 -4.62
CA PRO A 82 -5.57 -10.86 -4.18
C PRO A 82 -5.27 -9.88 -5.32
N TYR A 83 -4.81 -8.68 -4.99
CA TYR A 83 -4.19 -7.79 -5.98
C TYR A 83 -2.83 -8.37 -6.40
N PRO A 84 -2.47 -8.38 -7.69
CA PRO A 84 -3.18 -7.78 -8.83
C PRO A 84 -4.20 -8.70 -9.55
N GLU A 85 -4.39 -9.94 -9.12
CA GLU A 85 -5.24 -10.93 -9.80
C GLU A 85 -6.74 -10.61 -9.76
N CYS A 86 -7.19 -9.76 -8.82
CA CYS A 86 -8.55 -9.24 -8.80
C CYS A 86 -8.82 -8.16 -9.86
N CYS A 87 -7.79 -7.67 -10.55
CA CYS A 87 -7.95 -6.55 -11.47
C CYS A 87 -8.70 -6.94 -12.73
N PRO A 88 -9.53 -6.03 -13.26
CA PRO A 88 -10.21 -6.26 -14.52
C PRO A 88 -9.21 -6.16 -15.67
N HIS A 89 -9.35 -7.05 -16.65
CA HIS A 89 -8.49 -7.08 -17.83
C HIS A 89 -9.27 -7.57 -19.06
N PRO A 90 -8.89 -7.14 -20.27
CA PRO A 90 -9.45 -7.72 -21.49
C PRO A 90 -9.08 -9.21 -21.57
N ILE A 91 -9.97 -9.99 -22.18
CA ILE A 91 -9.66 -11.37 -22.59
C ILE A 91 -9.14 -11.25 -24.01
N CYS A 92 -7.85 -11.49 -24.21
CA CYS A 92 -7.21 -11.37 -25.51
C CYS A 92 -7.30 -12.69 -26.26
N LYS A 93 -7.51 -12.65 -27.58
CA LYS A 93 -7.60 -13.87 -28.38
C LYS A 93 -6.30 -14.69 -28.35
N SER A 94 -5.16 -14.04 -28.10
CA SER A 94 -3.87 -14.68 -27.81
C SER A 94 -3.93 -15.65 -26.62
N ASP A 95 -4.68 -15.31 -25.58
CA ASP A 95 -4.69 -16.02 -24.31
C ASP A 95 -5.53 -17.31 -24.38
N LEU A 96 -6.42 -17.39 -25.37
CA LEU A 96 -7.31 -18.52 -25.63
C LEU A 96 -6.69 -19.63 -26.48
N LYS A 97 -5.46 -19.46 -26.97
CA LYS A 97 -4.78 -20.45 -27.84
C LYS A 97 -3.91 -21.45 -27.08
N ASN A 98 -4.00 -21.47 -25.75
CA ASN A 98 -3.38 -22.50 -24.91
C ASN A 98 -4.30 -23.69 -24.69
#